data_AF-A0A0G1KCJ7-F1
#
_entry.id   AF-A0A0G1KCJ7-F1
#
_cell.length_a   1.000
_cell.length_b   1.000
_cell.length_c   1.000
_cell.angle_alpha   90.00
_cell.angle_beta   90.00
_cell.angle_gamma   90.00
#
_symmetry.space_group_name_H-M   'P 1'
#
loop_
_entity.id
_entity.type
_entity.pdbx_description
1 polymer ?
#
loop_
_entity_poly.entity_id
_entity_poly.type
_entity_poly.pdbx_seq_one_letter_code
_entity_poly.pdbx_strand_id
1 'polypeptide(L)'
;MEEFAKYADKFATEATAAIQNKVGQFSSNNLIRNIIGQSNSKLDIRKIMDEGKILIANVSRGKIGEDASRLLGAFLVTKIQLAAMSRVDIPENKRRDFYLYVDEFQHFATESFANILSEARKFHLSLTMAHQYIKQMEEPVRDAVFGNVGTIVTFRVGAEDAEYLEKQFSPVFTAKDIMNIDNFNAYMKMLIGGKPVKAFNVRVSNSPKGNPEVVEKLKQLS
;
A
#
# COMPACT_ATOMS: atom_id res chain seq x y z
N MET A 1 18.98 3.80 -45.49
CA MET A 1 19.39 4.70 -44.38
C MET A 1 18.27 5.67 -43.99
N GLU A 2 17.56 6.28 -44.94
CA GLU A 2 16.42 7.19 -44.63
C GLU A 2 15.24 6.51 -43.91
N GLU A 3 14.99 5.23 -44.18
CA GLU A 3 13.90 4.48 -43.53
C GLU A 3 14.18 4.20 -42.04
N PHE A 4 15.44 3.97 -41.67
CA PHE A 4 15.87 3.83 -40.27
C PHE A 4 15.82 5.16 -39.50
N ALA A 5 16.13 6.29 -40.17
CA ALA A 5 16.01 7.62 -39.58
C ALA A 5 14.54 7.99 -39.30
N LYS A 6 13.62 7.67 -40.22
CA LYS A 6 12.17 7.85 -40.01
C LYS A 6 11.62 6.98 -38.88
N TYR A 7 12.13 5.76 -38.70
CA TYR A 7 11.77 4.91 -37.56
C TYR A 7 12.26 5.49 -36.24
N ALA A 8 13.50 6.00 -36.18
CA ALA A 8 14.05 6.65 -35.00
C ALA A 8 13.27 7.93 -34.62
N ASP A 9 12.89 8.76 -35.60
CA ASP A 9 12.07 9.96 -35.37
C ASP A 9 10.64 9.62 -34.91
N LYS A 10 10.01 8.59 -35.49
CA LYS A 10 8.70 8.11 -35.04
C LYS A 10 8.75 7.55 -33.63
N PHE A 11 9.74 6.71 -33.33
CA PHE A 11 9.98 6.19 -31.98
C PHE A 11 10.27 7.31 -30.98
N ALA A 12 11.08 8.29 -31.36
CA ALA A 12 11.38 9.44 -30.50
C ALA A 12 10.12 10.27 -30.23
N THR A 13 9.27 10.48 -31.23
CA THR A 13 8.00 11.21 -31.11
C THR A 13 6.97 10.45 -30.27
N GLU A 14 6.85 9.13 -30.46
CA GLU A 14 5.96 8.28 -29.65
C GLU A 14 6.45 8.14 -28.21
N ALA A 15 7.77 8.00 -27.99
CA ALA A 15 8.37 7.96 -26.67
C ALA A 15 8.26 9.31 -25.95
N THR A 16 8.48 10.44 -26.63
CA THR A 16 8.24 11.77 -26.04
C THR A 16 6.77 12.00 -25.74
N ALA A 17 5.83 11.58 -26.60
CA ALA A 17 4.40 11.65 -26.32
C ALA A 17 4.00 10.79 -25.11
N ALA A 18 4.56 9.59 -24.96
CA ALA A 18 4.32 8.73 -23.81
C ALA A 18 4.86 9.34 -22.50
N ILE A 19 6.06 9.93 -22.53
CA ILE A 19 6.65 10.66 -21.40
C ILE A 19 5.81 11.91 -21.10
N GLN A 20 5.43 12.68 -22.11
CA GLN A 20 4.65 13.90 -21.97
C GLN A 20 3.22 13.64 -21.48
N ASN A 21 2.62 12.51 -21.83
CA ASN A 21 1.34 12.08 -21.27
C ASN A 21 1.47 11.73 -19.78
N LYS A 22 2.53 10.99 -19.39
CA LYS A 22 2.78 10.68 -17.97
C LYS A 22 3.14 11.91 -17.16
N VAL A 23 4.03 12.77 -17.66
CA VAL A 23 4.45 14.03 -17.01
C VAL A 23 3.31 15.07 -17.02
N GLY A 24 2.54 15.11 -18.10
CA GLY A 24 1.40 16.01 -18.28
C GLY A 24 0.28 15.73 -17.28
N GLN A 25 0.05 14.47 -16.90
CA GLN A 25 -0.89 14.12 -15.83
C GLN A 25 -0.53 14.73 -14.47
N PHE A 26 0.77 14.95 -14.19
CA PHE A 26 1.20 15.64 -12.97
C PHE A 26 0.99 17.16 -13.04
N SER A 27 0.96 17.74 -14.24
CA SER A 27 0.80 19.18 -14.46
C SER A 27 -0.66 19.60 -14.63
N SER A 28 -1.52 18.71 -15.16
CA SER A 28 -2.93 19.00 -15.47
C SER A 28 -3.82 19.07 -14.24
N ASN A 29 -3.47 18.38 -13.15
CA ASN A 29 -4.18 18.48 -11.88
C ASN A 29 -3.49 19.50 -10.97
N ASN A 30 -4.17 20.62 -10.69
CA ASN A 30 -3.65 21.70 -9.85
C ASN A 30 -3.17 21.23 -8.47
N LEU A 31 -3.83 20.24 -7.87
CA LEU A 31 -3.42 19.71 -6.57
C LEU A 31 -2.08 18.96 -6.66
N ILE A 32 -1.93 18.10 -7.66
CA ILE A 32 -0.68 17.37 -7.90
C ILE A 32 0.45 18.35 -8.22
N ARG A 33 0.20 19.29 -9.12
CA ARG A 33 1.15 20.35 -9.48
C ARG A 33 1.59 21.15 -8.26
N ASN A 34 0.68 21.50 -7.37
CA ASN A 34 0.99 22.25 -6.16
C ASN A 34 1.80 21.45 -5.14
N ILE A 35 1.73 20.12 -5.15
CA ILE A 35 2.53 19.25 -4.27
C ILE A 35 3.91 18.99 -4.88
N ILE A 36 3.96 18.54 -6.15
CA ILE A 36 5.18 18.05 -6.79
C ILE A 36 6.01 19.19 -7.39
N GLY A 37 5.37 20.28 -7.81
CA GLY A 37 6.03 21.44 -8.40
C GLY A 37 6.77 22.34 -7.40
N GLN A 38 6.85 21.94 -6.12
CA GLN A 38 7.58 22.70 -5.11
C GLN A 38 9.09 22.49 -5.25
N SER A 39 9.85 23.58 -5.22
CA SER A 39 11.32 23.53 -5.31
C SER A 39 11.97 22.85 -4.10
N ASN A 40 11.32 22.93 -2.93
CA ASN A 40 11.76 22.28 -1.70
C ASN A 40 10.61 21.49 -1.07
N SER A 41 10.82 20.21 -0.78
CA SER A 41 9.88 19.41 0.00
C SER A 41 10.01 19.73 1.48
N LYS A 42 8.91 20.12 2.13
CA LYS A 42 8.84 20.20 3.60
C LYS A 42 8.59 18.84 4.27
N LEU A 43 8.24 17.82 3.48
CA LEU A 43 8.00 16.47 3.96
C LEU A 43 9.30 15.67 3.89
N ASP A 44 9.81 15.29 5.05
CA ASP A 44 10.95 14.38 5.20
C ASP A 44 10.48 13.08 5.85
N ILE A 45 10.19 12.08 5.01
CA ILE A 45 9.70 10.77 5.45
C ILE A 45 10.78 10.02 6.23
N ARG A 46 12.06 10.20 5.87
CA ARG A 46 13.15 9.53 6.56
C ARG A 46 13.23 10.01 8.00
N LYS A 47 13.20 11.32 8.21
CA LYS A 47 13.13 11.92 9.55
C LYS A 47 11.89 11.46 10.33
N ILE A 48 10.72 11.39 9.68
CA ILE A 48 9.49 10.88 10.30
C ILE A 48 9.67 9.45 10.81
N MET A 49 10.29 8.56 10.02
CA MET A 49 10.56 7.19 10.41
C MET A 49 11.53 7.09 11.59
N ASP A 50 12.65 7.82 11.52
CA ASP A 50 13.72 7.74 12.52
C ASP A 50 13.30 8.36 13.86
N GLU A 51 12.47 9.41 13.83
CA GLU A 51 11.93 10.06 15.03
C GLU A 51 10.68 9.35 15.58
N GLY A 52 10.14 8.36 14.87
CA GLY A 52 8.94 7.63 15.29
C GLY A 52 7.65 8.48 15.24
N LYS A 53 7.56 9.40 14.27
CA LYS A 53 6.39 10.24 14.06
C LYS A 53 5.27 9.49 13.34
N ILE A 54 4.06 10.03 13.45
CA ILE A 54 2.87 9.54 12.73
C ILE A 54 2.66 10.40 11.48
N LEU A 55 2.59 9.75 10.32
CA LEU A 55 2.22 10.38 9.05
C LEU A 55 0.82 9.92 8.66
N ILE A 56 -0.11 10.87 8.50
CA ILE A 56 -1.46 10.60 7.99
C ILE A 56 -1.58 11.27 6.62
N ALA A 57 -1.82 10.47 5.58
CA ALA A 57 -2.03 10.96 4.23
C ALA A 57 -3.47 10.71 3.80
N ASN A 58 -4.23 11.77 3.57
CA ASN A 58 -5.58 11.66 3.03
C ASN A 58 -5.56 11.77 1.50
N VAL A 59 -5.60 10.62 0.83
CA VAL A 59 -5.68 10.52 -0.63
C VAL A 59 -7.09 10.13 -1.10
N SER A 60 -8.13 10.55 -0.40
CA SER A 60 -9.52 10.17 -0.70
C SER A 60 -9.93 10.52 -2.14
N ARG A 61 -10.24 9.49 -2.93
CA ARG A 61 -10.69 9.59 -4.33
C ARG A 61 -11.83 10.61 -4.51
N GLY A 62 -12.82 10.59 -3.61
CA GLY A 62 -13.96 11.51 -3.68
C GLY A 62 -13.61 12.99 -3.48
N LYS A 63 -12.46 13.30 -2.88
CA LYS A 63 -12.00 14.68 -2.65
C LYS A 63 -11.07 15.20 -3.73
N ILE A 64 -10.14 14.36 -4.19
CA ILE A 64 -9.03 14.79 -5.07
C ILE A 64 -9.12 14.22 -6.50
N GLY A 65 -10.09 13.35 -6.77
CA GLY A 65 -10.23 12.63 -8.04
C GLY A 65 -9.44 11.33 -8.06
N GLU A 66 -9.87 10.40 -8.92
CA GLU A 66 -9.30 9.05 -9.00
C GLU A 66 -7.83 9.05 -9.45
N ASP A 67 -7.52 9.71 -10.57
CA ASP A 67 -6.16 9.75 -11.11
C ASP A 67 -5.17 10.40 -10.14
N ALA A 68 -5.57 11.50 -9.50
CA ALA A 68 -4.72 12.19 -8.54
C ALA A 68 -4.52 11.38 -7.27
N SER A 69 -5.57 10.72 -6.77
CA SER A 69 -5.48 9.79 -5.65
C SER A 69 -4.49 8.67 -5.96
N ARG A 70 -4.63 8.02 -7.11
CA ARG A 70 -3.76 6.94 -7.55
C ARG A 70 -2.30 7.41 -7.66
N LEU A 71 -2.05 8.52 -8.34
CA LEU A 71 -0.70 9.06 -8.53
C LEU A 71 -0.05 9.47 -7.21
N LEU A 72 -0.77 10.19 -6.35
CA LEU A 72 -0.23 10.64 -5.05
C LEU A 72 -0.01 9.47 -4.10
N GLY A 73 -0.94 8.51 -4.04
CA GLY A 73 -0.77 7.32 -3.22
C GLY A 73 0.42 6.48 -3.66
N ALA A 74 0.56 6.22 -4.97
CA ALA A 74 1.73 5.53 -5.52
C ALA A 74 3.03 6.28 -5.20
N PHE A 75 3.05 7.60 -5.39
CA PHE A 75 4.23 8.43 -5.07
C PHE A 75 4.59 8.37 -3.58
N LEU A 76 3.61 8.45 -2.68
CA LEU A 76 3.83 8.36 -1.23
C LEU A 76 4.41 7.00 -0.84
N VAL A 77 3.84 5.90 -1.36
CA VAL A 77 4.36 4.55 -1.13
C VAL A 77 5.80 4.43 -1.61
N THR A 78 6.12 4.89 -2.82
CA THR A 78 7.50 4.88 -3.34
C THR A 78 8.44 5.71 -2.47
N LYS A 79 8.01 6.89 -1.99
CA LYS A 79 8.82 7.71 -1.08
C LYS A 79 9.06 7.03 0.27
N ILE A 80 8.06 6.34 0.80
CA ILE A 80 8.17 5.54 2.03
C ILE A 80 9.13 4.38 1.82
N GLN A 81 9.05 3.67 0.70
CA GLN A 81 10.02 2.62 0.34
C GLN A 81 11.45 3.17 0.32
N LEU A 82 11.71 4.23 -0.44
CA LEU A 82 13.05 4.81 -0.57
C LEU A 82 13.57 5.32 0.77
N ALA A 83 12.70 5.92 1.59
CA ALA A 83 13.04 6.34 2.95
C ALA A 83 13.43 5.13 3.81
N ALA A 84 12.65 4.04 3.77
CA ALA A 84 12.98 2.82 4.51
C ALA A 84 14.29 2.18 4.03
N MET A 85 14.51 2.07 2.73
CA MET A 85 15.73 1.52 2.13
C MET A 85 16.97 2.34 2.47
N SER A 86 16.84 3.66 2.52
CA SER A 86 17.95 4.53 2.90
C SER A 86 18.43 4.26 4.33
N ARG A 87 17.64 3.61 5.21
CA ARG A 87 18.02 3.26 6.60
C ARG A 87 19.11 2.19 6.70
N VAL A 88 19.67 1.77 5.56
CA VAL A 88 20.82 0.86 5.50
C VAL A 88 22.02 1.38 6.30
N ASP A 89 22.15 2.70 6.44
CA ASP A 89 23.18 3.38 7.24
C ASP A 89 23.02 3.23 8.76
N ILE A 90 21.83 2.87 9.24
CA ILE A 90 21.57 2.57 10.66
C ILE A 90 21.73 1.06 10.87
N PRO A 91 22.48 0.59 11.89
CA PRO A 91 22.53 -0.83 12.25
C PRO A 91 21.12 -1.41 12.48
N GLU A 92 20.84 -2.61 11.97
CA GLU A 92 19.49 -3.22 11.98
C GLU A 92 18.86 -3.21 13.38
N ASN A 93 19.61 -3.61 14.40
CA ASN A 93 19.16 -3.62 15.80
C ASN A 93 18.86 -2.23 16.42
N LYS A 94 19.23 -1.14 15.74
CA LYS A 94 18.93 0.25 16.13
C LYS A 94 17.84 0.89 15.28
N ARG A 95 17.39 0.21 14.21
CA ARG A 95 16.31 0.71 13.37
C ARG A 95 15.00 0.64 14.15
N ARG A 96 14.24 1.73 14.14
CA ARG A 96 12.89 1.75 14.70
C ARG A 96 11.92 1.12 13.72
N ASP A 97 11.00 0.31 14.23
CA ASP A 97 9.89 -0.18 13.43
C ASP A 97 9.01 0.97 12.94
N PHE A 98 8.67 0.94 11.66
CA PHE A 98 7.72 1.84 11.05
C PHE A 98 6.58 1.04 10.43
N TYR A 99 5.34 1.41 10.75
CA TYR A 99 4.15 0.69 10.32
C TYR A 99 3.45 1.46 9.21
N LEU A 100 3.36 0.85 8.04
CA LEU A 100 2.66 1.38 6.88
C LEU A 100 1.31 0.69 6.76
N TYR A 101 0.24 1.45 7.01
CA TYR A 101 -1.14 1.02 6.79
C TYR A 101 -1.64 1.59 5.46
N VAL A 102 -2.06 0.72 4.55
CA VAL A 102 -2.58 1.10 3.24
C VAL A 102 -3.99 0.54 3.10
N ASP A 103 -4.96 1.45 3.14
CA ASP A 103 -6.35 1.12 2.83
C ASP A 103 -6.55 1.13 1.31
N GLU A 104 -7.44 0.27 0.82
CA GLU A 104 -7.68 0.03 -0.61
C GLU A 104 -6.38 -0.15 -1.41
N PHE A 105 -5.48 -1.01 -0.90
CA PHE A 105 -4.09 -1.08 -1.34
C PHE A 105 -3.93 -1.38 -2.84
N GLN A 106 -4.88 -2.10 -3.44
CA GLN A 106 -4.91 -2.42 -4.87
C GLN A 106 -4.81 -1.19 -5.77
N HIS A 107 -5.22 -0.02 -5.27
CA HIS A 107 -5.12 1.23 -6.02
C HIS A 107 -3.70 1.79 -6.09
N PHE A 108 -2.81 1.35 -5.21
CA PHE A 108 -1.42 1.81 -5.11
C PHE A 108 -0.43 0.67 -5.36
N ALA A 109 -0.94 -0.54 -5.56
CA ALA A 109 -0.17 -1.74 -5.79
C ALA A 109 0.45 -1.73 -7.18
N THR A 110 1.75 -1.55 -7.22
CA THR A 110 2.57 -1.65 -8.44
C THR A 110 3.52 -2.84 -8.31
N GLU A 111 4.17 -3.27 -9.39
CA GLU A 111 5.23 -4.30 -9.30
C GLU A 111 6.35 -3.89 -8.32
N SER A 112 6.65 -2.59 -8.20
CA SER A 112 7.61 -2.10 -7.20
C SER A 112 7.15 -2.37 -5.76
N PHE A 113 5.84 -2.42 -5.52
CA PHE A 113 5.26 -2.79 -4.24
C PHE A 113 5.53 -4.25 -3.88
N ALA A 114 5.49 -5.15 -4.86
CA ALA A 114 5.83 -6.56 -4.67
C ALA A 114 7.28 -6.75 -4.17
N ASN A 115 8.21 -5.94 -4.69
CA ASN A 115 9.60 -5.93 -4.22
C ASN A 115 9.70 -5.44 -2.76
N ILE A 116 8.93 -4.40 -2.39
CA ILE A 116 8.84 -3.94 -0.99
C ILE A 116 8.41 -5.09 -0.09
N LEU A 117 7.35 -5.82 -0.45
CA LEU A 117 6.82 -6.91 0.38
C LEU A 117 7.86 -7.99 0.69
N SER A 118 8.80 -8.20 -0.24
CA SER A 118 9.85 -9.21 -0.11
C SER A 118 11.05 -8.72 0.72
N GLU A 119 11.33 -7.41 0.74
CA GLU A 119 12.54 -6.84 1.34
C GLU A 119 12.31 -5.99 2.60
N ALA A 120 11.08 -5.52 2.82
CA ALA A 120 10.73 -4.53 3.85
C ALA A 120 11.14 -4.93 5.27
N ARG A 121 11.18 -6.24 5.56
CA ARG A 121 11.58 -6.77 6.85
C ARG A 121 12.99 -6.33 7.27
N LYS A 122 13.96 -6.34 6.35
CA LYS A 122 15.35 -5.90 6.62
C LYS A 122 15.40 -4.42 7.01
N PHE A 123 14.44 -3.66 6.51
CA PHE A 123 14.35 -2.23 6.74
C PHE A 123 13.42 -1.87 7.89
N HIS A 124 12.94 -2.82 8.71
CA HIS A 124 12.00 -2.54 9.80
C HIS A 124 10.76 -1.75 9.33
N LEU A 125 10.27 -2.07 8.13
CA LEU A 125 9.03 -1.54 7.57
C LEU A 125 7.98 -2.65 7.64
N SER A 126 6.97 -2.47 8.49
CA SER A 126 5.87 -3.41 8.65
C SER A 126 4.68 -2.94 7.83
N LEU A 127 4.24 -3.76 6.86
CA LEU A 127 3.12 -3.43 5.99
C LEU A 127 1.84 -4.07 6.51
N THR A 128 0.76 -3.28 6.53
CA THR A 128 -0.62 -3.75 6.71
C THR A 128 -1.45 -3.21 5.56
N MET A 129 -2.04 -4.11 4.78
CA MET A 129 -2.77 -3.78 3.56
C MET A 129 -4.20 -4.27 3.70
N ALA A 130 -5.16 -3.40 3.40
CA ALA A 130 -6.56 -3.77 3.30
C ALA A 130 -6.98 -3.74 1.81
N HIS A 131 -7.74 -4.75 1.39
CA HIS A 131 -8.41 -4.79 0.09
C HIS A 131 -9.72 -5.54 0.21
N GLN A 132 -10.63 -5.29 -0.74
CA GLN A 132 -11.96 -5.90 -0.73
C GLN A 132 -12.04 -7.17 -1.57
N TYR A 133 -11.34 -7.21 -2.72
CA TYR A 133 -11.41 -8.31 -3.68
C TYR A 133 -10.02 -8.76 -4.11
N ILE A 134 -9.77 -10.06 -4.22
CA ILE A 134 -8.45 -10.56 -4.63
C ILE A 134 -8.20 -10.24 -6.10
N LYS A 135 -9.23 -10.33 -6.95
CA LYS A 135 -9.16 -10.07 -8.40
C LYS A 135 -8.82 -8.63 -8.79
N GLN A 136 -8.84 -7.69 -7.85
CA GLN A 136 -8.40 -6.31 -8.13
C GLN A 136 -6.89 -6.16 -8.18
N MET A 137 -6.15 -7.13 -7.65
CA MET A 137 -4.70 -7.16 -7.77
C MET A 137 -4.30 -7.80 -9.10
N GLU A 138 -3.30 -7.23 -9.75
CA GLU A 138 -2.59 -7.92 -10.83
C GLU A 138 -1.90 -9.18 -10.28
N GLU A 139 -1.82 -10.22 -11.11
CA GLU A 139 -1.31 -11.53 -10.72
C GLU A 139 0.08 -11.50 -10.05
N PRO A 140 1.10 -10.77 -10.57
CA PRO A 140 2.40 -10.67 -9.90
C PRO A 140 2.33 -10.06 -8.50
N VAL A 141 1.45 -9.06 -8.30
CA VAL A 141 1.24 -8.42 -7.00
C VAL A 141 0.55 -9.39 -6.04
N ARG A 142 -0.52 -10.05 -6.50
CA ARG A 142 -1.25 -11.05 -5.71
C ARG A 142 -0.30 -12.14 -5.20
N ASP A 143 0.51 -12.69 -6.10
CA ASP A 143 1.42 -13.79 -5.76
C ASP A 143 2.51 -13.32 -4.78
N ALA A 144 3.02 -12.10 -4.95
CA ALA A 144 3.95 -11.50 -4.00
C ALA A 144 3.32 -11.23 -2.62
N VAL A 145 2.05 -10.79 -2.57
CA VAL A 145 1.32 -10.61 -1.31
C VAL A 145 1.19 -11.94 -0.59
N PHE A 146 0.54 -12.93 -1.20
CA PHE A 146 0.27 -14.21 -0.53
C PHE A 146 1.52 -15.05 -0.29
N GLY A 147 2.61 -14.81 -1.03
CA GLY A 147 3.90 -15.46 -0.81
C GLY A 147 4.71 -14.88 0.36
N ASN A 148 4.53 -13.60 0.70
CA ASN A 148 5.37 -12.91 1.69
C ASN A 148 4.64 -12.54 2.99
N VAL A 149 3.31 -12.45 2.99
CA VAL A 149 2.58 -12.07 4.21
C VAL A 149 2.61 -13.18 5.26
N GLY A 150 3.14 -12.85 6.43
CA GLY A 150 3.14 -13.76 7.59
C GLY A 150 1.79 -13.81 8.31
N THR A 151 0.94 -12.81 8.12
CA THR A 151 -0.38 -12.70 8.77
C THR A 151 -1.44 -12.40 7.74
N ILE A 152 -2.52 -13.19 7.77
CA ILE A 152 -3.74 -12.99 6.98
C ILE A 152 -4.90 -12.86 7.95
N VAL A 153 -5.69 -11.80 7.78
CA VAL A 153 -6.96 -11.59 8.48
C VAL A 153 -8.03 -11.50 7.43
N THR A 154 -8.99 -12.43 7.43
CA THR A 154 -10.11 -12.42 6.49
C THR A 154 -11.42 -12.22 7.23
N PHE A 155 -12.17 -11.22 6.78
CA PHE A 155 -13.57 -11.03 7.16
C PHE A 155 -14.46 -11.81 6.20
N ARG A 156 -15.77 -11.57 6.25
CA ARG A 156 -16.69 -12.10 5.26
C ARG A 156 -16.31 -11.63 3.85
N VAL A 157 -16.15 -12.57 2.93
CA VAL A 157 -15.88 -12.31 1.51
C VAL A 157 -16.84 -13.09 0.60
N GLY A 158 -16.82 -12.79 -0.69
CA GLY A 158 -17.58 -13.52 -1.72
C GLY A 158 -17.04 -14.91 -2.00
N ALA A 159 -17.79 -15.72 -2.76
CA ALA A 159 -17.49 -17.12 -3.01
C ALA A 159 -16.12 -17.35 -3.67
N GLU A 160 -15.79 -16.59 -4.72
CA GLU A 160 -14.52 -16.74 -5.45
C GLU A 160 -13.30 -16.47 -4.56
N ASP A 161 -13.35 -15.42 -3.74
CA ASP A 161 -12.27 -15.09 -2.81
C ASP A 161 -12.20 -16.11 -1.67
N ALA A 162 -13.35 -16.64 -1.21
CA ALA A 162 -13.40 -17.68 -0.18
C ALA A 162 -12.75 -18.99 -0.64
N GLU A 163 -12.99 -19.42 -1.88
CA GLU A 163 -12.32 -20.59 -2.47
C GLU A 163 -10.80 -20.42 -2.57
N TYR A 164 -10.35 -19.21 -2.91
CA TYR A 164 -8.92 -18.90 -2.92
C TYR A 164 -8.32 -18.93 -1.50
N LEU A 165 -9.00 -18.30 -0.54
CA LEU A 165 -8.54 -18.17 0.84
C LEU A 165 -8.62 -19.49 1.62
N GLU A 166 -9.51 -20.41 1.28
CA GLU A 166 -9.59 -21.73 1.91
C GLU A 166 -8.23 -22.44 1.91
N LYS A 167 -7.45 -22.31 0.83
CA LYS A 167 -6.08 -22.87 0.73
C LYS A 167 -5.14 -22.29 1.80
N GLN A 168 -5.37 -21.05 2.22
CA GLN A 168 -4.60 -20.40 3.28
C GLN A 168 -5.01 -20.87 4.67
N PHE A 169 -6.30 -21.14 4.88
CA PHE A 169 -6.88 -21.48 6.20
C PHE A 169 -7.09 -22.98 6.44
N SER A 170 -6.86 -23.81 5.43
CA SER A 170 -6.92 -25.26 5.51
C SER A 170 -5.95 -25.81 6.58
N PRO A 171 -6.33 -26.84 7.35
CA PRO A 171 -7.60 -27.58 7.29
C PRO A 171 -8.67 -27.02 8.25
N VAL A 172 -8.49 -25.82 8.80
CA VAL A 172 -9.30 -25.34 9.92
C VAL A 172 -10.63 -24.75 9.48
N PHE A 173 -10.60 -23.93 8.43
CA PHE A 173 -11.78 -23.26 7.90
C PHE A 173 -11.93 -23.55 6.43
N THR A 174 -13.18 -23.78 6.03
CA THR A 174 -13.61 -23.99 4.65
C THR A 174 -14.02 -22.68 3.98
N ALA A 175 -14.16 -22.69 2.65
CA ALA A 175 -14.73 -21.55 1.93
C ALA A 175 -16.12 -21.17 2.47
N LYS A 176 -16.94 -22.17 2.84
CA LYS A 176 -18.27 -21.96 3.41
C LYS A 176 -18.21 -21.24 4.76
N ASP A 177 -17.22 -21.54 5.60
CA ASP A 177 -17.04 -20.86 6.88
C ASP A 177 -16.70 -19.38 6.66
N ILE A 178 -15.80 -19.10 5.72
CA ILE A 178 -15.35 -17.75 5.35
C ILE A 178 -16.52 -16.89 4.84
N MET A 179 -17.39 -17.45 4.01
CA MET A 179 -18.57 -16.72 3.47
C MET A 179 -19.63 -16.43 4.52
N ASN A 180 -19.75 -17.27 5.56
CA ASN A 180 -20.84 -17.19 6.53
C ASN A 180 -20.43 -16.54 7.86
N ILE A 181 -19.15 -16.20 8.05
CA ILE A 181 -18.66 -15.58 9.28
C ILE A 181 -19.44 -14.29 9.62
N ASP A 182 -19.85 -14.12 10.87
CA ASP A 182 -20.65 -12.96 11.30
C ASP A 182 -19.87 -11.64 11.24
N ASN A 183 -20.61 -10.54 11.06
CA ASN A 183 -20.04 -9.20 11.16
C ASN A 183 -19.26 -9.04 12.47
N PHE A 184 -18.17 -8.27 12.42
CA PHE A 184 -17.24 -8.08 13.53
C PHE A 184 -16.47 -9.35 13.97
N ASN A 185 -16.47 -10.40 13.15
CA ASN A 185 -15.60 -11.55 13.32
C ASN A 185 -14.70 -11.70 12.10
N ALA A 186 -13.52 -12.27 12.30
CA ALA A 186 -12.57 -12.60 11.24
C ALA A 186 -11.89 -13.94 11.52
N TYR A 187 -11.40 -14.60 10.48
CA TYR A 187 -10.44 -15.69 10.61
C TYR A 187 -9.02 -15.17 10.44
N MET A 188 -8.13 -15.62 11.30
CA MET A 188 -6.75 -15.18 11.34
C MET A 188 -5.80 -16.37 11.22
N LYS A 189 -4.80 -16.20 10.36
CA LYS A 189 -3.59 -17.03 10.26
C LYS A 189 -2.41 -16.11 10.49
N MET A 190 -1.46 -16.51 11.33
CA MET A 190 -0.29 -15.69 11.61
C MET A 190 0.94 -16.55 11.90
N LEU A 191 2.10 -15.89 11.98
CA LEU A 191 3.33 -16.48 12.52
C LEU A 191 3.55 -15.99 13.95
N ILE A 192 3.86 -16.91 14.88
CA ILE A 192 4.33 -16.58 16.23
C ILE A 192 5.76 -17.11 16.36
N GLY A 193 6.71 -16.22 16.65
CA GLY A 193 8.14 -16.58 16.67
C GLY A 193 8.64 -17.15 15.33
N GLY A 194 8.07 -16.68 14.22
CA GLY A 194 8.39 -17.17 12.87
C GLY A 194 7.78 -18.52 12.50
N LYS A 195 6.96 -19.13 13.36
CA LYS A 195 6.31 -20.42 13.11
C LYS A 195 4.83 -20.23 12.81
N PRO A 196 4.27 -20.93 11.80
CA PRO A 196 2.84 -20.88 11.53
C PRO A 196 2.07 -21.48 12.70
N VAL A 197 1.03 -20.79 13.12
CA VAL A 197 0.07 -21.31 14.10
C VAL A 197 -1.20 -21.78 13.40
N LYS A 198 -1.93 -22.70 14.04
CA LYS A 198 -3.24 -23.12 13.58
C LYS A 198 -4.15 -21.89 13.48
N ALA A 199 -4.87 -21.76 12.36
CA ALA A 199 -5.79 -20.65 12.19
C ALA A 199 -6.88 -20.63 13.28
N PHE A 200 -7.38 -19.45 13.60
CA PHE A 200 -8.37 -19.24 14.66
C PHE A 200 -9.31 -18.08 14.31
N ASN A 201 -10.47 -18.04 14.96
CA ASN A 201 -11.40 -16.93 14.85
C ASN A 201 -11.05 -15.82 15.85
N VAL A 202 -11.29 -14.58 15.43
CA VAL A 202 -11.18 -13.39 16.28
C VAL A 202 -12.47 -12.58 16.20
N ARG A 203 -12.78 -11.90 17.31
CA ARG A 203 -13.86 -10.91 17.37
C ARG A 203 -13.25 -9.52 17.47
N VAL A 204 -13.68 -8.62 16.59
CA VAL A 204 -13.22 -7.23 16.53
C VAL A 204 -14.24 -6.36 17.23
N SER A 205 -13.81 -5.55 18.18
CA SER A 205 -14.67 -4.56 18.84
C SER A 205 -14.84 -3.33 17.94
N ASN A 206 -15.96 -2.61 18.12
CA ASN A 206 -16.10 -1.28 17.53
C ASN A 206 -14.97 -0.36 18.02
N SER A 207 -14.37 0.40 17.10
CA SER A 207 -13.46 1.46 17.47
C SER A 207 -14.18 2.47 18.37
N PRO A 208 -13.50 3.02 19.40
CA PRO A 208 -14.07 4.09 20.20
C PRO A 208 -14.44 5.26 19.29
N LYS A 209 -15.55 5.95 19.62
CA LYS A 209 -15.95 7.15 18.87
C LYS A 209 -14.83 8.19 18.97
N GLY A 210 -14.39 8.71 17.82
CA GLY A 210 -13.41 9.78 17.78
C GLY A 210 -13.93 11.05 18.46
N ASN A 211 -13.02 11.89 18.96
CA ASN A 211 -13.35 13.20 19.53
C ASN A 211 -13.15 14.29 18.46
N PRO A 212 -14.23 14.89 17.90
CA PRO A 212 -14.12 15.89 16.84
C PRO A 212 -13.32 17.14 17.25
N GLU A 213 -13.40 17.54 18.53
CA GLU A 213 -12.68 18.73 19.02
C GLU A 213 -11.15 18.52 19.00
N VAL A 214 -10.70 17.30 19.33
CA VAL A 214 -9.29 16.94 19.26
C VAL A 214 -8.81 16.96 17.82
N VAL A 215 -9.63 16.46 16.88
CA VAL A 215 -9.30 16.48 15.45
C VAL A 215 -9.13 17.91 14.93
N GLU A 216 -10.03 18.82 15.29
CA GLU A 216 -9.92 20.23 14.86
C GLU A 216 -8.70 20.92 15.47
N LYS A 217 -8.39 20.68 16.74
CA LYS A 217 -7.15 21.19 17.36
C LYS A 217 -5.90 20.66 16.68
N LEU A 218 -5.86 19.37 16.34
CA LEU A 218 -4.72 18.77 15.64
C LEU A 218 -4.53 19.36 14.24
N LYS A 219 -5.61 19.63 13.50
CA LYS A 219 -5.53 20.30 12.19
C LYS A 219 -4.94 21.70 12.27
N GLN A 220 -5.16 22.44 13.35
CA GLN A 220 -4.60 23.79 13.54
C GLN A 220 -3.10 23.78 13.88
N LEU A 221 -2.59 22.66 14.42
CA LEU A 221 -1.16 22.48 14.75
C LEU A 221 -0.34 21.95 13.56
N SER A 222 -1.02 21.54 12.48
CA SER A 222 -0.43 20.93 11.27
C SER A 222 -0.10 21.99 10.22
#